data_AF-A0A8H8MRX4-F1
#
_entry.id   AF-A0A8H8MRX4-F1
#
_cell.length_a   1.000
_cell.length_b   1.000
_cell.length_c   1.000
_cell.angle_alpha   90.00
_cell.angle_beta   90.00
_cell.angle_gamma   90.00
#
_symmetry.space_group_name_H-M   'P 1'
#
loop_
_entity.id
_entity.type
_entity.pdbx_description
1 polymer ?
#
loop_
_entity_poly.entity_id
_entity_poly.type
_entity_poly.pdbx_seq_one_letter_code
_entity_poly.pdbx_strand_id
1 'polypeptide(L)'
;MSARATRHSPRVSSIGDSAPIIILIPPAAPSSRPLWQRRDPLRPVPPDARKPRRGRRRDQMDGVRERMERMRTQRVDLLQFHWQHYEDKAYLQALNHLRDLQSEGIITAIGLCNFDTIRTDEICTSLGPGAIVSNQVQFSLIDTRPLDGMADVCEKHGIKLLTYGSLCGGFLADKWLGAPEPDAYRETMTPSQRKYLDVITSAWGTWTLFQTLLRVLRQIGDRHGGVSIANVATRWVLGHSFVGAVIIGARLGVSEHTSDNMQAFTFRLTPEDLTAIENVLDQSNGRLLVRTIGDCGSEYR
;
A
#
# COMPACT_ATOMS: atom_id res chain seq x y z
N MET A 1 14.45 7.22 53.12
CA MET A 1 15.15 8.25 52.31
C MET A 1 15.67 7.54 51.05
N SER A 2 14.83 7.37 50.04
CA SER A 2 14.71 8.23 48.84
C SER A 2 15.96 8.23 47.96
N ALA A 3 15.93 7.46 46.88
CA ALA A 3 16.63 7.78 45.64
C ALA A 3 15.79 7.27 44.45
N ARG A 4 15.35 8.22 43.62
CA ARG A 4 14.47 8.08 42.45
C ARG A 4 15.09 7.21 41.36
N ALA A 5 14.34 6.21 40.88
CA ALA A 5 14.59 5.57 39.59
C ALA A 5 13.81 6.31 38.48
N THR A 6 14.53 7.00 37.60
CA THR A 6 13.98 7.69 36.43
C THR A 6 13.77 6.70 35.28
N ARG A 7 12.50 6.38 34.98
CA ARG A 7 12.07 5.64 33.79
C ARG A 7 12.48 6.40 32.53
N HIS A 8 13.23 5.77 31.64
CA HIS A 8 13.49 6.25 30.28
C HIS A 8 12.75 5.36 29.28
N SER A 9 11.65 5.87 28.73
CA SER A 9 10.93 5.28 27.59
C SER A 9 11.52 5.80 26.27
N PRO A 10 11.88 4.94 25.29
CA PRO A 10 12.22 5.40 23.95
C PRO A 10 10.96 5.52 23.09
N ARG A 11 10.78 6.66 22.45
CA ARG A 11 9.59 7.08 21.69
C ARG A 11 9.85 6.95 20.18
N VAL A 12 8.76 6.74 19.44
CA VAL A 12 8.63 6.67 17.97
C VAL A 12 8.68 8.09 17.38
N SER A 13 9.32 8.28 16.23
CA SER A 13 9.27 9.56 15.49
C SER A 13 8.34 9.50 14.27
N SER A 14 7.42 10.47 14.23
CA SER A 14 6.60 10.87 13.09
C SER A 14 7.48 11.46 11.98
N ILE A 15 7.09 11.21 10.73
CA ILE A 15 7.69 11.77 9.53
C ILE A 15 7.02 13.12 9.28
N GLY A 16 7.81 14.17 9.13
CA GLY A 16 7.33 15.53 8.86
C GLY A 16 6.79 15.72 7.44
N ASP A 17 5.81 16.61 7.34
CA ASP A 17 5.00 17.00 6.16
C ASP A 17 5.76 17.72 5.02
N SER A 18 6.94 17.28 4.57
CA SER A 18 7.73 18.14 3.65
C SER A 18 8.64 17.48 2.61
N ALA A 19 8.49 16.20 2.29
CA ALA A 19 9.15 15.59 1.13
C ALA A 19 8.25 14.51 0.50
N PRO A 20 8.33 14.24 -0.82
CA PRO A 20 7.69 13.06 -1.39
C PRO A 20 8.14 11.83 -0.59
N ILE A 21 7.18 10.99 -0.19
CA ILE A 21 7.49 9.67 0.35
C ILE A 21 7.99 8.85 -0.83
N ILE A 22 9.31 8.79 -0.97
CA ILE A 22 9.99 7.97 -1.94
C ILE A 22 10.06 6.56 -1.34
N ILE A 23 9.19 5.64 -1.79
CA ILE A 23 9.39 4.21 -1.52
C ILE A 23 10.35 3.70 -2.58
N LEU A 24 11.57 3.37 -2.16
CA LEU A 24 12.61 2.87 -3.02
C LEU A 24 12.71 1.35 -2.93
N ILE A 25 12.75 0.68 -4.09
CA ILE A 25 13.11 -0.74 -4.20
C ILE A 25 14.59 -0.80 -4.62
N PRO A 26 15.49 -1.40 -3.82
CA PRO A 26 16.90 -1.57 -4.18
C PRO A 26 17.11 -2.77 -5.13
N PRO A 27 18.26 -2.83 -5.82
CA PRO A 27 18.54 -3.94 -6.74
C PRO A 27 18.77 -5.23 -5.97
N ALA A 28 18.30 -6.34 -6.53
CA ALA A 28 18.48 -7.65 -5.93
C ALA A 28 19.98 -8.02 -5.90
N ALA A 29 20.55 -8.12 -4.70
CA ALA A 29 21.89 -8.65 -4.45
C ALA A 29 21.83 -9.78 -3.39
N PRO A 30 22.75 -10.77 -3.45
CA PRO A 30 22.62 -12.01 -2.70
C PRO A 30 22.80 -11.81 -1.19
N SER A 31 22.16 -12.70 -0.44
CA SER A 31 21.95 -12.72 1.01
C SER A 31 23.12 -12.25 1.89
N SER A 32 22.85 -11.32 2.81
CA SER A 32 23.25 -11.46 4.23
C SER A 32 22.63 -10.38 5.15
N ARG A 33 21.70 -10.83 6.02
CA ARG A 33 21.16 -10.29 7.31
C ARG A 33 20.65 -8.82 7.43
N PRO A 34 19.45 -8.58 8.03
CA PRO A 34 18.86 -7.24 8.14
C PRO A 34 19.19 -6.53 9.48
N LEU A 35 19.42 -5.21 9.41
CA LEU A 35 19.63 -4.32 10.57
C LEU A 35 18.57 -3.20 10.56
N TRP A 36 17.54 -3.37 11.38
CA TRP A 36 16.64 -2.28 11.79
C TRP A 36 16.67 -2.16 13.31
N GLN A 37 17.39 -1.17 13.86
CA GLN A 37 17.24 -0.79 15.27
C GLN A 37 17.55 0.70 15.52
N ARG A 38 16.57 1.36 16.16
CA ARG A 38 16.58 2.58 17.00
C ARG A 38 16.27 3.95 16.35
N ARG A 39 15.28 4.64 16.93
CA ARG A 39 14.92 6.07 16.73
C ARG A 39 14.63 6.71 18.10
N ASP A 40 15.00 7.98 18.26
CA ASP A 40 14.90 8.86 19.45
C ASP A 40 14.16 10.17 19.08
N PRO A 41 13.34 10.82 19.93
CA PRO A 41 12.20 11.65 19.49
C PRO A 41 12.08 13.03 20.16
N LEU A 42 13.17 13.66 20.60
CA LEU A 42 13.10 14.94 21.32
C LEU A 42 13.89 16.09 20.67
N ARG A 43 13.94 16.18 19.34
CA ARG A 43 14.38 17.43 18.69
C ARG A 43 13.17 18.33 18.37
N PRO A 44 13.05 19.52 18.99
CA PRO A 44 12.06 20.50 18.56
C PRO A 44 12.42 21.07 17.19
N VAL A 45 11.40 21.34 16.38
CA VAL A 45 11.49 21.96 15.05
C VAL A 45 11.69 23.48 15.24
N PRO A 46 12.66 24.13 14.57
CA PRO A 46 12.83 25.57 14.65
C PRO A 46 11.63 26.31 14.04
N PRO A 47 11.09 27.36 14.69
CA PRO A 47 10.03 28.17 14.13
C PRO A 47 10.63 29.22 13.20
N ASP A 48 10.88 28.83 11.95
CA ASP A 48 10.77 29.64 10.73
C ASP A 48 11.47 28.87 9.59
N ALA A 49 10.68 28.23 8.74
CA ALA A 49 11.12 27.80 7.44
C ALA A 49 10.00 28.18 6.46
N ARG A 50 10.24 29.23 5.67
CA ARG A 50 9.49 29.52 4.44
C ARG A 50 9.14 28.19 3.76
N LYS A 51 7.84 27.92 3.55
CA LYS A 51 7.35 26.68 2.94
C LYS A 51 8.26 26.32 1.75
N PRO A 52 8.97 25.18 1.76
CA PRO A 52 9.83 24.83 0.63
C PRO A 52 8.95 24.83 -0.62
N ARG A 53 9.33 25.63 -1.62
CA ARG A 53 8.66 25.64 -2.92
C ARG A 53 8.80 24.24 -3.51
N ARG A 54 7.71 23.47 -3.44
CA ARG A 54 7.70 22.05 -3.82
C ARG A 54 8.05 21.94 -5.31
N GLY A 55 8.79 20.89 -5.68
CA GLY A 55 9.01 20.54 -7.09
C GLY A 55 10.29 21.05 -7.75
N ARG A 56 11.25 21.68 -7.06
CA ARG A 56 12.55 22.00 -7.69
C ARG A 56 13.40 20.75 -7.85
N ARG A 57 14.22 20.71 -8.90
CA ARG A 57 15.19 19.63 -9.18
C ARG A 57 16.09 19.30 -7.99
N ARG A 58 16.61 20.33 -7.30
CA ARG A 58 17.47 20.14 -6.12
C ARG A 58 16.76 19.37 -5.00
N ASP A 59 15.50 19.70 -4.74
CA ASP A 59 14.73 19.04 -3.68
C ASP A 59 14.49 17.55 -4.03
N GLN A 60 14.26 17.23 -5.32
CA GLN A 60 14.15 15.84 -5.78
C GLN A 60 15.47 15.09 -5.64
N MET A 61 16.58 15.69 -6.06
CA MET A 61 17.91 15.08 -6.00
C MET A 61 18.37 14.83 -4.56
N ASP A 62 18.19 15.80 -3.68
CA ASP A 62 18.54 15.68 -2.26
C ASP A 62 17.69 14.57 -1.60
N GLY A 63 16.40 14.51 -1.94
CA GLY A 63 15.52 13.42 -1.52
C GLY A 63 16.01 12.04 -1.98
N VAL A 64 16.29 11.87 -3.28
CA VAL A 64 16.77 10.61 -3.84
C VAL A 64 18.09 10.18 -3.19
N ARG A 65 19.06 11.10 -3.06
CA ARG A 65 20.36 10.84 -2.45
C ARG A 65 20.26 10.39 -1.00
N GLU A 66 19.47 11.08 -0.18
CA GLU A 66 19.30 10.73 1.24
C GLU A 66 18.81 9.28 1.38
N ARG A 67 17.84 8.85 0.55
CA ARG A 67 17.34 7.48 0.64
C ARG A 67 18.30 6.46 0.03
N MET A 68 19.02 6.79 -1.04
CA MET A 68 20.09 5.95 -1.57
C MET A 68 21.18 5.68 -0.54
N GLU A 69 21.60 6.70 0.20
CA GLU A 69 22.59 6.58 1.28
C GLU A 69 22.08 5.64 2.39
N ARG A 70 20.82 5.79 2.81
CA ARG A 70 20.20 4.91 3.81
C ARG A 70 20.08 3.46 3.35
N MET A 71 19.83 3.22 2.07
CA MET A 71 19.76 1.88 1.49
C MET A 71 21.13 1.31 1.09
N ARG A 72 22.19 2.13 1.13
CA ARG A 72 23.54 1.78 0.67
C ARG A 72 23.56 1.29 -0.78
N THR A 73 22.84 2.00 -1.65
CA THR A 73 22.82 1.73 -3.10
C THR A 73 23.30 2.93 -3.90
N GLN A 74 23.81 2.67 -5.10
CA GLN A 74 24.18 3.69 -6.08
C GLN A 74 23.10 3.90 -7.15
N ARG A 75 22.04 3.08 -7.13
CA ARG A 75 20.92 3.15 -8.07
C ARG A 75 19.60 2.73 -7.42
N VAL A 76 18.52 3.29 -7.92
CA VAL A 76 17.14 2.95 -7.55
C VAL A 76 16.48 2.17 -8.68
N ASP A 77 15.90 1.00 -8.42
CA ASP A 77 15.16 0.27 -9.47
C ASP A 77 13.77 0.82 -9.68
N LEU A 78 13.03 1.01 -8.59
CA LEU A 78 11.72 1.63 -8.66
C LEU A 78 11.63 2.73 -7.61
N LEU A 79 11.45 3.95 -8.09
CA LEU A 79 11.07 5.09 -7.27
C LEU A 79 9.55 5.21 -7.27
N GLN A 80 8.91 5.15 -6.11
CA GLN A 80 7.48 5.41 -6.01
C GLN A 80 7.25 6.81 -5.46
N PHE A 81 6.67 7.67 -6.30
CA PHE A 81 6.47 9.07 -6.05
C PHE A 81 5.11 9.32 -5.38
N HIS A 82 5.12 9.99 -4.22
CA HIS A 82 3.94 10.37 -3.47
C HIS A 82 3.77 11.89 -3.45
N TRP A 83 2.53 12.36 -3.58
CA TRP A 83 2.18 13.78 -3.46
C TRP A 83 0.84 13.97 -2.75
N GLN A 84 0.81 14.89 -1.79
CA GLN A 84 -0.35 15.04 -0.90
C GLN A 84 -1.38 16.08 -1.37
N HIS A 85 -0.94 17.21 -1.92
CA HIS A 85 -1.81 18.36 -2.21
C HIS A 85 -1.98 18.54 -3.73
N TYR A 86 -3.11 18.10 -4.28
CA TYR A 86 -3.35 18.11 -5.72
C TYR A 86 -3.76 19.47 -6.30
N GLU A 87 -4.00 20.44 -5.44
CA GLU A 87 -4.14 21.85 -5.80
C GLU A 87 -2.81 22.41 -6.30
N ASP A 88 -1.69 21.86 -5.80
CA ASP A 88 -0.34 22.19 -6.25
C ASP A 88 0.09 21.23 -7.38
N LYS A 89 0.03 21.72 -8.62
CA LYS A 89 0.44 21.00 -9.84
C LYS A 89 1.96 20.84 -9.98
N ALA A 90 2.77 21.30 -9.02
CA ALA A 90 4.22 21.12 -9.05
C ALA A 90 4.67 19.65 -9.04
N TYR A 91 3.79 18.68 -8.79
CA TYR A 91 4.12 17.26 -9.00
C TYR A 91 4.52 16.94 -10.45
N LEU A 92 3.95 17.63 -11.46
CA LEU A 92 4.34 17.43 -12.86
C LEU A 92 5.79 17.88 -13.09
N GLN A 93 6.17 19.04 -12.53
CA GLN A 93 7.55 19.52 -12.59
C GLN A 93 8.50 18.59 -11.82
N ALA A 94 8.10 18.14 -10.63
CA ALA A 94 8.88 17.19 -9.83
C ALA A 94 9.13 15.88 -10.61
N LEU A 95 8.10 15.34 -11.26
CA LEU A 95 8.22 14.12 -12.05
C LEU A 95 9.13 14.31 -13.28
N ASN A 96 9.09 15.46 -13.96
CA ASN A 96 10.05 15.76 -15.03
C ASN A 96 11.50 15.75 -14.50
N HIS A 97 11.75 16.30 -13.31
CA HIS A 97 13.08 16.22 -12.70
C HIS A 97 13.47 14.79 -12.32
N LEU A 98 12.53 13.96 -11.88
CA LEU A 98 12.79 12.54 -11.65
C LEU A 98 13.11 11.80 -12.95
N ARG A 99 12.53 12.21 -14.08
CA ARG A 99 12.90 11.71 -15.42
C ARG A 99 14.30 12.14 -15.86
N ASP A 100 14.75 13.34 -15.49
CA ASP A 100 16.15 13.74 -15.70
C ASP A 100 17.07 12.73 -14.97
N LEU A 101 16.78 12.44 -13.70
CA LEU A 101 17.54 11.47 -12.89
C LEU A 101 17.42 10.03 -13.43
N GLN A 102 16.31 9.69 -14.08
CA GLN A 102 16.16 8.42 -14.79
C GLN A 102 17.09 8.34 -16.00
N SER A 103 17.15 9.43 -16.79
CA SER A 103 18.04 9.55 -17.96
C SER A 103 19.52 9.53 -17.56
N GLU A 104 19.84 10.03 -16.36
CA GLU A 104 21.16 9.96 -15.73
C GLU A 104 21.50 8.56 -15.16
N GLY A 105 20.58 7.60 -15.22
CA GLY A 105 20.79 6.23 -14.72
C GLY A 105 20.72 6.05 -13.21
N ILE A 106 20.35 7.10 -12.47
CA ILE A 106 20.19 7.07 -11.01
C ILE A 106 18.92 6.31 -10.63
N ILE A 107 17.87 6.45 -11.45
CA ILE A 107 16.58 5.76 -11.30
C ILE A 107 16.35 4.90 -12.53
N THR A 108 15.96 3.63 -12.36
CA THR A 108 15.56 2.77 -13.48
C THR A 108 14.14 3.06 -13.92
N ALA A 109 13.19 3.04 -12.97
CA ALA A 109 11.78 3.22 -13.24
C ALA A 109 11.11 4.12 -12.20
N ILE A 110 10.08 4.83 -12.64
CA ILE A 110 9.27 5.72 -11.81
C ILE A 110 7.85 5.15 -11.74
N GLY A 111 7.38 4.97 -10.52
CA GLY A 111 5.99 4.67 -10.20
C GLY A 111 5.38 5.80 -9.38
N LEU A 112 4.07 5.77 -9.25
CA LEU A 112 3.28 6.62 -8.37
C LEU A 112 2.93 5.85 -7.09
N CYS A 113 2.55 6.56 -6.04
CA CYS A 113 2.06 5.99 -4.79
C CYS A 113 0.88 6.83 -4.31
N ASN A 114 -0.28 6.18 -4.15
CA ASN A 114 -1.53 6.78 -3.71
C ASN A 114 -2.00 7.94 -4.60
N PHE A 115 -1.74 7.85 -5.90
CA PHE A 115 -2.36 8.76 -6.86
C PHE A 115 -3.77 8.31 -7.23
N ASP A 116 -4.72 9.26 -7.23
CA ASP A 116 -6.09 9.02 -7.69
C ASP A 116 -6.15 8.82 -9.22
N THR A 117 -7.30 8.36 -9.72
CA THR A 117 -7.50 8.00 -11.12
C THR A 117 -7.27 9.18 -12.05
N ILE A 118 -7.84 10.35 -11.72
CA ILE A 118 -7.76 11.56 -12.53
C ILE A 118 -6.30 12.05 -12.64
N ARG A 119 -5.58 12.08 -11.53
CA ARG A 119 -4.18 12.54 -11.52
C ARG A 119 -3.24 11.52 -12.15
N THR A 120 -3.51 10.23 -11.99
CA THR A 120 -2.75 9.18 -12.68
C THR A 120 -2.88 9.35 -14.20
N ASP A 121 -4.09 9.56 -14.72
CA ASP A 121 -4.32 9.80 -16.15
C ASP A 121 -3.64 11.09 -16.64
N GLU A 122 -3.77 12.18 -15.89
CA GLU A 122 -3.13 13.47 -16.21
C GLU A 122 -1.60 13.34 -16.28
N ILE A 123 -0.98 12.68 -15.31
CA ILE A 123 0.46 12.49 -15.26
C ILE A 123 0.94 11.67 -16.45
N CYS A 124 0.30 10.52 -16.69
CA CYS A 124 0.72 9.63 -17.78
C CYS A 124 0.53 10.30 -19.15
N THR A 125 -0.58 11.01 -19.34
CA THR A 125 -0.83 11.79 -20.56
C THR A 125 0.20 12.90 -20.75
N SER A 126 0.56 13.62 -19.68
CA SER A 126 1.48 14.76 -19.76
C SER A 126 2.94 14.36 -19.97
N LEU A 127 3.39 13.25 -19.36
CA LEU A 127 4.77 12.79 -19.48
C LEU A 127 4.99 11.89 -20.69
N GLY A 128 3.92 11.28 -21.21
CA GLY A 128 3.93 10.38 -22.35
C GLY A 128 4.20 8.91 -21.98
N PRO A 129 4.09 8.01 -22.97
CA PRO A 129 4.18 6.56 -22.76
C PRO A 129 5.49 6.12 -22.10
N GLY A 130 5.39 5.19 -21.14
CA GLY A 130 6.54 4.60 -20.46
C GLY A 130 7.23 5.48 -19.42
N ALA A 131 6.78 6.73 -19.22
CA ALA A 131 7.34 7.62 -18.20
C ALA A 131 7.01 7.15 -16.77
N ILE A 132 5.82 6.58 -16.58
CA ILE A 132 5.37 5.94 -15.35
C ILE A 132 5.14 4.47 -15.64
N VAL A 133 5.57 3.58 -14.74
CA VAL A 133 5.40 2.12 -14.91
C VAL A 133 4.37 1.52 -13.96
N SER A 134 4.10 2.20 -12.84
CA SER A 134 3.19 1.66 -11.82
C SER A 134 2.52 2.73 -10.98
N ASN A 135 1.44 2.36 -10.28
CA ASN A 135 0.88 3.13 -9.16
C ASN A 135 0.65 2.18 -7.97
N GLN A 136 1.19 2.52 -6.81
CA GLN A 136 0.95 1.75 -5.58
C GLN A 136 -0.32 2.24 -4.89
N VAL A 137 -1.33 1.39 -4.79
CA VAL A 137 -2.65 1.74 -4.26
C VAL A 137 -3.24 0.61 -3.41
N GLN A 138 -4.22 0.93 -2.57
CA GLN A 138 -4.96 -0.07 -1.81
C GLN A 138 -5.87 -0.86 -2.75
N PHE A 139 -5.81 -2.19 -2.71
CA PHE A 139 -6.75 -3.05 -3.46
C PHE A 139 -6.95 -4.39 -2.74
N SER A 140 -8.21 -4.75 -2.49
CA SER A 140 -8.61 -6.00 -1.82
C SER A 140 -10.05 -6.34 -2.16
N LEU A 141 -10.54 -7.48 -1.65
CA LEU A 141 -11.99 -7.81 -1.69
C LEU A 141 -12.86 -6.80 -0.93
N ILE A 142 -12.27 -6.03 0.00
CA ILE A 142 -12.97 -5.00 0.78
C ILE A 142 -12.84 -3.63 0.12
N ASP A 143 -11.70 -3.34 -0.48
CA ASP A 143 -11.41 -2.07 -1.13
C ASP A 143 -11.26 -2.28 -2.62
N THR A 144 -12.36 -2.12 -3.35
CA THR A 144 -12.47 -2.32 -4.79
C THR A 144 -12.42 -1.01 -5.57
N ARG A 145 -12.03 0.11 -4.94
CA ARG A 145 -11.95 1.42 -5.58
C ARG A 145 -11.15 1.45 -6.89
N PRO A 146 -10.05 0.69 -7.05
CA PRO A 146 -9.35 0.61 -8.33
C PRO A 146 -10.20 0.10 -9.51
N LEU A 147 -11.33 -0.58 -9.27
CA LEU A 147 -12.25 -1.01 -10.32
C LEU A 147 -13.10 0.15 -10.87
N ASP A 148 -13.13 1.30 -10.20
CA ASP A 148 -13.90 2.48 -10.60
C ASP A 148 -13.00 3.47 -11.37
N GLY A 149 -12.47 3.01 -12.51
CA GLY A 149 -11.72 3.82 -13.48
C GLY A 149 -10.19 3.72 -13.41
N MET A 150 -9.58 3.42 -12.26
CA MET A 150 -8.10 3.24 -12.19
C MET A 150 -7.64 2.08 -13.07
N ALA A 151 -8.41 0.99 -13.14
CA ALA A 151 -8.15 -0.14 -14.03
C ALA A 151 -8.08 0.29 -15.51
N ASP A 152 -9.00 1.15 -15.95
CA ASP A 152 -9.04 1.66 -17.33
C ASP A 152 -7.84 2.56 -17.62
N VAL A 153 -7.44 3.40 -16.65
CA VAL A 153 -6.22 4.22 -16.75
C VAL A 153 -4.97 3.33 -16.84
N CYS A 154 -4.93 2.23 -16.08
CA CYS A 154 -3.84 1.27 -16.16
C CYS A 154 -3.74 0.62 -17.54
N GLU A 155 -4.87 0.21 -18.12
CA GLU A 155 -4.91 -0.34 -19.48
C GLU A 155 -4.52 0.70 -20.53
N LYS A 156 -5.11 1.90 -20.47
CA LYS A 156 -4.85 3.02 -21.40
C LYS A 156 -3.36 3.37 -21.50
N HIS A 157 -2.66 3.43 -20.36
CA HIS A 157 -1.26 3.87 -20.30
C HIS A 157 -0.24 2.73 -20.18
N GLY A 158 -0.70 1.48 -20.12
CA GLY A 158 0.16 0.32 -19.95
C GLY A 158 0.88 0.26 -18.60
N ILE A 159 0.35 0.89 -17.56
CA ILE A 159 0.91 0.86 -16.20
C ILE A 159 0.30 -0.29 -15.38
N LYS A 160 1.00 -0.71 -14.32
CA LYS A 160 0.51 -1.78 -13.41
C LYS A 160 0.31 -1.28 -11.98
N LEU A 161 -0.64 -1.86 -11.26
CA LEU A 161 -0.82 -1.58 -9.84
C LEU A 161 0.11 -2.44 -8.98
N LEU A 162 0.76 -1.80 -8.02
CA LEU A 162 1.42 -2.48 -6.89
C LEU A 162 0.49 -2.36 -5.69
N THR A 163 -0.19 -3.44 -5.33
CA THR A 163 -1.30 -3.35 -4.39
C THR A 163 -0.83 -3.55 -2.95
N TYR A 164 -1.31 -2.75 -2.02
CA TYR A 164 -1.13 -3.00 -0.58
C TYR A 164 -2.49 -3.15 0.11
N GLY A 165 -2.48 -3.57 1.36
CA GLY A 165 -3.71 -3.71 2.14
C GLY A 165 -4.61 -4.85 1.64
N SER A 166 -4.11 -5.71 0.75
CA SER A 166 -4.85 -6.80 0.12
C SER A 166 -5.38 -7.85 1.12
N LEU A 167 -4.82 -7.88 2.32
CA LEU A 167 -5.28 -8.72 3.44
C LEU A 167 -5.92 -7.93 4.58
N CYS A 168 -6.19 -6.63 4.39
CA CYS A 168 -6.83 -5.74 5.36
C CYS A 168 -6.16 -5.80 6.75
N GLY A 169 -4.84 -5.68 6.83
CA GLY A 169 -4.12 -5.78 8.11
C GLY A 169 -4.18 -7.17 8.76
N GLY A 170 -4.46 -8.20 7.96
CA GLY A 170 -4.59 -9.59 8.38
C GLY A 170 -5.99 -10.00 8.82
N PHE A 171 -7.03 -9.23 8.47
CA PHE A 171 -8.44 -9.60 8.66
C PHE A 171 -8.90 -10.69 7.70
N LEU A 172 -8.38 -10.71 6.46
CA LEU A 172 -8.61 -11.78 5.50
C LEU A 172 -7.69 -12.98 5.80
N ALA A 173 -7.95 -13.64 6.93
CA ALA A 173 -7.19 -14.79 7.41
C ALA A 173 -8.06 -15.74 8.25
N ASP A 174 -7.73 -17.02 8.24
CA ASP A 174 -8.46 -18.10 8.91
C ASP A 174 -8.75 -17.84 10.39
N LYS A 175 -7.83 -17.19 11.10
CA LYS A 175 -8.00 -16.86 12.53
C LYS A 175 -9.22 -15.99 12.86
N TRP A 176 -9.75 -15.27 11.87
CA TRP A 176 -10.93 -14.40 12.04
C TRP A 176 -12.24 -15.09 11.66
N LEU A 177 -12.18 -16.27 11.04
CA LEU A 177 -13.38 -17.02 10.70
C LEU A 177 -14.09 -17.49 11.97
N GLY A 178 -15.37 -17.13 12.11
CA GLY A 178 -16.19 -17.44 13.28
C GLY A 178 -15.87 -16.59 14.52
N ALA A 179 -14.91 -15.66 14.43
CA ALA A 179 -14.57 -14.78 15.55
C ALA A 179 -15.63 -13.66 15.72
N PRO A 180 -15.92 -13.24 16.97
CA PRO A 180 -16.72 -12.04 17.21
C PRO A 180 -16.01 -10.79 16.67
N GLU A 181 -16.78 -9.74 16.41
CA GLU A 181 -16.22 -8.44 16.03
C GLU A 181 -15.21 -7.98 17.10
N PRO A 182 -13.96 -7.67 16.73
CA PRO A 182 -12.97 -7.27 17.71
C PRO A 182 -13.23 -5.84 18.20
N ASP A 183 -12.93 -5.60 19.48
CA ASP A 183 -12.89 -4.25 20.02
C ASP A 183 -11.75 -3.44 19.37
N ALA A 184 -12.11 -2.37 18.67
CA ALA A 184 -11.18 -1.46 18.01
C ALA A 184 -10.19 -0.80 18.98
N TYR A 185 -10.57 -0.62 20.24
CA TYR A 185 -9.76 0.05 21.27
C TYR A 185 -8.88 -0.90 22.07
N ARG A 186 -8.92 -2.21 21.78
CA ARG A 186 -8.05 -3.19 22.42
C ARG A 186 -6.57 -2.85 22.18
N GLU A 187 -5.77 -2.93 23.23
CA GLU A 187 -4.34 -2.55 23.20
C GLU A 187 -3.52 -3.31 22.13
N THR A 188 -3.90 -4.55 21.82
CA THR A 188 -3.23 -5.40 20.83
C THR A 188 -3.56 -4.99 19.39
N MET A 189 -4.54 -4.12 19.17
CA MET A 189 -4.95 -3.68 17.84
C MET A 189 -3.96 -2.65 17.29
N THR A 190 -3.44 -2.90 16.10
CA THR A 190 -2.54 -1.97 15.43
C THR A 190 -3.33 -0.80 14.80
N PRO A 191 -2.71 0.38 14.58
CA PRO A 191 -3.37 1.49 13.89
C PRO A 191 -3.96 1.09 12.54
N SER A 192 -3.22 0.30 11.75
CA SER A 192 -3.70 -0.19 10.45
C SER A 192 -4.90 -1.12 10.60
N GLN A 193 -4.91 -2.02 11.58
CA GLN A 193 -6.08 -2.88 11.80
C GLN A 193 -7.30 -2.08 12.25
N ARG A 194 -7.15 -1.04 13.09
CA ARG A 194 -8.26 -0.14 13.41
C ARG A 194 -8.86 0.50 12.15
N LYS A 195 -8.02 1.02 11.26
CA LYS A 195 -8.45 1.56 9.96
C LYS A 195 -9.22 0.52 9.14
N TYR A 196 -8.68 -0.69 9.00
CA TYR A 196 -9.33 -1.72 8.19
C TYR A 196 -10.64 -2.22 8.81
N LEU A 197 -10.70 -2.35 10.13
CA LEU A 197 -11.93 -2.71 10.84
C LEU A 197 -13.01 -1.67 10.56
N ASP A 198 -12.70 -0.38 10.71
CA ASP A 198 -13.64 0.71 10.42
C ASP A 198 -14.12 0.68 8.96
N VAL A 199 -13.22 0.45 7.99
CA VAL A 199 -13.64 0.28 6.59
C VAL A 199 -14.58 -0.93 6.44
N ILE A 200 -14.28 -2.06 7.07
CA ILE A 200 -15.11 -3.28 6.99
C ILE A 200 -16.52 -3.03 7.57
N THR A 201 -16.61 -2.38 8.73
CA THR A 201 -17.85 -2.27 9.52
C THR A 201 -18.67 -1.00 9.25
N SER A 202 -18.03 0.06 8.74
CA SER A 202 -18.65 1.38 8.60
C SER A 202 -18.79 1.81 7.14
N ALA A 203 -17.90 1.37 6.24
CA ALA A 203 -17.91 1.82 4.84
C ALA A 203 -18.30 0.70 3.85
N TRP A 204 -17.67 -0.47 3.95
CA TRP A 204 -17.88 -1.59 3.02
C TRP A 204 -19.14 -2.40 3.34
N GLY A 205 -19.40 -2.69 4.62
CA GLY A 205 -20.54 -3.52 4.99
C GLY A 205 -20.65 -3.65 6.51
N THR A 206 -20.87 -4.87 6.98
CA THR A 206 -20.95 -5.20 8.42
C THR A 206 -20.01 -6.35 8.75
N TRP A 207 -19.70 -6.54 10.03
CA TRP A 207 -18.93 -7.72 10.46
C TRP A 207 -19.61 -9.04 10.09
N THR A 208 -20.95 -9.10 10.14
CA THR A 208 -21.74 -10.26 9.72
C THR A 208 -21.55 -10.59 8.23
N LEU A 209 -21.56 -9.56 7.37
CA LEU A 209 -21.29 -9.74 5.95
C LEU A 209 -19.84 -10.16 5.72
N PHE A 210 -18.90 -9.57 6.46
CA PHE A 210 -17.49 -9.95 6.43
C PHE A 210 -17.27 -11.42 6.82
N GLN A 211 -17.95 -11.92 7.86
CA GLN A 211 -17.93 -13.34 8.22
C GLN A 211 -18.49 -14.24 7.13
N THR A 212 -19.50 -13.77 6.38
CA THR A 212 -20.02 -14.49 5.22
C THR A 212 -18.98 -14.58 4.10
N LEU A 213 -18.27 -13.48 3.82
CA LEU A 213 -17.13 -13.49 2.90
C LEU A 213 -16.06 -14.48 3.36
N LEU A 214 -15.64 -14.45 4.63
CA LEU A 214 -14.62 -15.37 5.15
C LEU A 214 -15.03 -16.84 4.99
N ARG A 215 -16.30 -17.20 5.23
CA ARG A 215 -16.81 -18.56 5.01
C ARG A 215 -16.68 -18.98 3.54
N VAL A 216 -17.07 -18.11 2.62
CA VAL A 216 -16.94 -18.37 1.16
C VAL A 216 -15.48 -18.56 0.78
N LEU A 217 -14.58 -17.68 1.23
CA LEU A 217 -13.15 -17.79 0.95
C LEU A 217 -12.54 -19.07 1.52
N ARG A 218 -12.98 -19.50 2.72
CA ARG A 218 -12.54 -20.76 3.33
C ARG A 218 -12.99 -21.98 2.50
N GLN A 219 -14.25 -22.02 2.09
CA GLN A 219 -14.78 -23.09 1.24
C GLN A 219 -14.05 -23.18 -0.11
N ILE A 220 -13.72 -22.04 -0.72
CA ILE A 220 -12.89 -21.98 -1.93
C ILE A 220 -11.50 -22.56 -1.63
N GLY A 221 -10.87 -22.13 -0.53
CA GLY A 221 -9.56 -22.65 -0.13
C GLY A 221 -9.56 -24.17 0.04
N ASP A 222 -10.61 -24.73 0.63
CA ASP A 222 -10.78 -26.18 0.83
C ASP A 222 -10.90 -26.93 -0.51
N ARG A 223 -11.61 -26.37 -1.50
CA ARG A 223 -11.67 -26.92 -2.87
C ARG A 223 -10.32 -26.92 -3.58
N HIS A 224 -9.47 -25.93 -3.28
CA HIS A 224 -8.15 -25.75 -3.90
C HIS A 224 -7.01 -26.33 -3.06
N GLY A 225 -7.22 -27.49 -2.43
CA GLY A 225 -6.16 -28.22 -1.73
C GLY A 225 -5.83 -27.67 -0.34
N GLY A 226 -6.76 -26.93 0.28
CA GLY A 226 -6.62 -26.42 1.64
C GLY A 226 -5.82 -25.12 1.77
N VAL A 227 -5.64 -24.36 0.68
CA VAL A 227 -4.98 -23.05 0.71
C VAL A 227 -5.70 -22.07 1.65
N SER A 228 -5.00 -21.12 2.26
CA SER A 228 -5.56 -20.24 3.29
C SER A 228 -6.57 -19.22 2.73
N ILE A 229 -7.40 -18.62 3.60
CA ILE A 229 -8.26 -17.49 3.21
C ILE A 229 -7.41 -16.36 2.61
N ALA A 230 -6.22 -16.14 3.17
CA ALA A 230 -5.28 -15.14 2.69
C ALA A 230 -4.77 -15.47 1.28
N ASN A 231 -4.55 -16.74 0.95
CA ASN A 231 -4.18 -17.15 -0.41
C ASN A 231 -5.30 -16.90 -1.41
N VAL A 232 -6.55 -17.25 -1.07
CA VAL A 232 -7.72 -17.01 -1.94
C VAL A 232 -7.90 -15.52 -2.21
N ALA A 233 -7.86 -14.69 -1.17
CA ALA A 233 -7.95 -13.24 -1.31
C ALA A 233 -6.81 -12.65 -2.17
N THR A 234 -5.58 -13.11 -1.94
CA THR A 234 -4.40 -12.69 -2.71
C THR A 234 -4.52 -13.11 -4.18
N ARG A 235 -4.97 -14.35 -4.45
CA ARG A 235 -5.15 -14.88 -5.80
C ARG A 235 -6.25 -14.14 -6.57
N TRP A 236 -7.31 -13.71 -5.88
CA TRP A 236 -8.34 -12.85 -6.45
C TRP A 236 -7.74 -11.52 -6.94
N VAL A 237 -6.97 -10.83 -6.09
CA VAL A 237 -6.29 -9.58 -6.45
C VAL A 237 -5.33 -9.78 -7.63
N LEU A 238 -4.49 -10.82 -7.58
CA LEU A 238 -3.56 -11.18 -8.68
C LEU A 238 -4.27 -11.64 -9.96
N GLY A 239 -5.57 -11.93 -9.91
CA GLY A 239 -6.38 -12.32 -11.07
C GLY A 239 -6.64 -11.17 -12.04
N HIS A 240 -6.52 -9.93 -11.59
CA HIS A 240 -6.74 -8.75 -12.41
C HIS A 240 -5.52 -8.42 -13.26
N SER A 241 -5.72 -8.25 -14.57
CA SER A 241 -4.64 -8.00 -15.55
C SER A 241 -3.87 -6.70 -15.28
N PHE A 242 -4.50 -5.71 -14.67
CA PHE A 242 -3.88 -4.42 -14.30
C PHE A 242 -3.04 -4.51 -13.02
N VAL A 243 -3.07 -5.62 -12.26
CA VAL A 243 -2.25 -5.80 -11.06
C VAL A 243 -0.91 -6.44 -11.42
N GLY A 244 0.19 -5.75 -11.11
CA GLY A 244 1.55 -6.24 -11.31
C GLY A 244 2.11 -7.00 -10.11
N ALA A 245 1.74 -6.61 -8.89
CA ALA A 245 2.16 -7.27 -7.67
C ALA A 245 1.20 -7.02 -6.48
N VAL A 246 1.27 -7.91 -5.49
CA VAL A 246 0.64 -7.75 -4.16
C VAL A 246 1.72 -7.63 -3.10
N ILE A 247 1.70 -6.55 -2.33
CA ILE A 247 2.61 -6.26 -1.23
C ILE A 247 1.99 -6.81 0.05
N ILE A 248 2.55 -7.92 0.56
CA ILE A 248 2.12 -8.53 1.81
C ILE A 248 3.06 -8.10 2.94
N GLY A 249 2.49 -7.49 3.97
CA GLY A 249 3.24 -7.14 5.17
C GLY A 249 3.56 -8.38 6.00
N ALA A 250 4.85 -8.63 6.25
CA ALA A 250 5.31 -9.61 7.22
C ALA A 250 6.00 -8.91 8.40
N ARG A 251 5.66 -9.29 9.63
CA ARG A 251 6.43 -8.92 10.82
C ARG A 251 7.38 -10.04 11.16
N LEU A 252 8.68 -9.78 11.04
CA LEU A 252 9.72 -10.76 11.36
C LEU A 252 9.52 -11.30 12.78
N GLY A 253 9.50 -12.62 12.93
CA GLY A 253 9.24 -13.31 14.19
C GLY A 253 7.79 -13.30 14.72
N VAL A 254 6.82 -12.69 14.01
CA VAL A 254 5.39 -12.67 14.42
C VAL A 254 4.48 -13.23 13.33
N SER A 255 4.78 -12.97 12.06
CA SER A 255 3.94 -13.36 10.92
C SER A 255 4.80 -13.61 9.68
N GLU A 256 5.75 -14.54 9.77
CA GLU A 256 6.54 -15.01 8.63
C GLU A 256 5.80 -16.16 7.93
N HIS A 257 4.69 -15.83 7.28
CA HIS A 257 3.90 -16.79 6.49
C HIS A 257 4.41 -16.87 5.04
N THR A 258 5.73 -16.78 4.82
CA THR A 258 6.29 -16.69 3.46
C THR A 258 5.96 -17.92 2.62
N SER A 259 6.12 -19.12 3.17
CA SER A 259 5.74 -20.37 2.49
C SER A 259 4.25 -20.42 2.18
N ASP A 260 3.40 -20.00 3.11
CA ASP A 260 1.95 -19.97 2.90
C ASP A 260 1.57 -18.96 1.82
N ASN A 261 2.11 -17.74 1.86
CA ASN A 261 1.83 -16.70 0.87
C ASN A 261 2.13 -17.17 -0.57
N MET A 262 3.18 -18.00 -0.76
CA MET A 262 3.54 -18.55 -2.07
C MET A 262 2.49 -19.51 -2.63
N GLN A 263 1.63 -20.10 -1.79
CA GLN A 263 0.53 -20.95 -2.26
C GLN A 263 -0.50 -20.15 -3.08
N ALA A 264 -0.52 -18.81 -3.01
CA ALA A 264 -1.33 -17.99 -3.91
C ALA A 264 -1.02 -18.21 -5.40
N PHE A 265 0.15 -18.77 -5.74
CA PHE A 265 0.56 -19.06 -7.13
C PHE A 265 0.32 -20.51 -7.56
N THR A 266 -0.12 -21.40 -6.66
CA THR A 266 -0.25 -22.85 -6.95
C THR A 266 -1.64 -23.24 -7.45
N PHE A 267 -2.60 -22.31 -7.49
CA PHE A 267 -3.96 -22.56 -7.95
C PHE A 267 -4.51 -21.38 -8.77
N ARG A 268 -5.69 -21.59 -9.38
CA ARG A 268 -6.45 -20.57 -10.10
C ARG A 268 -7.89 -20.61 -9.62
N LEU A 269 -8.47 -19.44 -9.42
CA LEU A 269 -9.91 -19.32 -9.13
C LEU A 269 -10.70 -19.72 -10.38
N THR A 270 -11.66 -20.62 -10.20
CA THR A 270 -12.60 -21.03 -11.23
C THR A 270 -13.69 -19.98 -11.40
N PRO A 271 -14.47 -20.02 -12.50
CA PRO A 271 -15.66 -19.17 -12.63
C PRO A 271 -16.64 -19.32 -11.46
N GLU A 272 -16.81 -20.54 -10.94
CA GLU A 272 -17.66 -20.80 -9.77
C GLU A 272 -17.15 -20.08 -8.51
N ASP A 273 -15.84 -20.10 -8.28
CA ASP A 273 -15.24 -19.40 -7.14
C ASP A 273 -15.43 -17.89 -7.24
N LEU A 274 -15.24 -17.33 -8.45
CA LEU A 274 -15.42 -15.91 -8.71
C LEU A 274 -16.88 -15.49 -8.53
N THR A 275 -17.84 -16.26 -9.04
CA THR A 275 -19.28 -16.01 -8.82
C THR A 275 -19.63 -16.09 -7.34
N ALA A 276 -19.09 -17.06 -6.59
CA ALA A 276 -19.35 -17.17 -5.15
C ALA A 276 -18.84 -15.96 -4.37
N ILE A 277 -17.66 -15.44 -4.72
CA ILE A 277 -17.13 -14.19 -4.16
C ILE A 277 -18.03 -13.01 -4.55
N GLU A 278 -18.35 -12.86 -5.84
CA GLU A 278 -19.12 -11.74 -6.35
C GLU A 278 -20.50 -11.62 -5.70
N ASN A 279 -21.18 -12.75 -5.47
CA ASN A 279 -22.47 -12.79 -4.77
C ASN A 279 -22.42 -12.15 -3.37
N VAL A 280 -21.27 -12.19 -2.69
CA VAL A 280 -21.07 -11.52 -1.39
C VAL A 280 -20.72 -10.05 -1.59
N LEU A 281 -19.88 -9.73 -2.58
CA LEU A 281 -19.50 -8.35 -2.88
C LEU A 281 -20.68 -7.51 -3.37
N ASP A 282 -21.63 -8.10 -4.10
CA ASP A 282 -22.87 -7.44 -4.55
C ASP A 282 -23.80 -7.02 -3.39
N GLN A 283 -23.65 -7.65 -2.22
CA GLN A 283 -24.39 -7.28 -1.00
C GLN A 283 -23.69 -6.18 -0.20
N SER A 284 -22.48 -5.79 -0.58
CA SER A 284 -21.69 -4.77 0.10
C SER A 284 -21.77 -3.42 -0.60
N ASN A 285 -21.28 -2.39 0.06
CA ASN A 285 -21.11 -1.05 -0.51
C ASN A 285 -19.77 -0.91 -1.26
N GLY A 286 -19.07 -2.01 -1.58
CA GLY A 286 -17.73 -1.99 -2.22
C GLY A 286 -17.67 -1.11 -3.47
N ARG A 287 -18.69 -1.21 -4.34
CA ARG A 287 -18.82 -0.41 -5.57
C ARG A 287 -19.15 1.07 -5.32
N LEU A 288 -19.52 1.43 -4.10
CA LEU A 288 -19.83 2.81 -3.69
C LEU A 288 -18.68 3.46 -2.91
N LEU A 289 -17.61 2.73 -2.58
CA LEU A 289 -16.53 3.24 -1.74
C LEU A 289 -15.85 4.50 -2.31
N VAL A 290 -15.70 4.62 -3.64
CA VAL A 290 -15.15 5.85 -4.24
C VAL A 290 -16.00 7.07 -3.91
N ARG A 291 -17.33 6.92 -3.79
CA ARG A 291 -18.25 8.00 -3.43
C ARG A 291 -18.23 8.30 -1.92
N THR A 292 -18.01 7.27 -1.09
CA THR A 292 -18.09 7.39 0.37
C THR A 292 -16.78 7.84 1.00
N ILE A 293 -15.65 7.27 0.57
CA ILE A 293 -14.32 7.51 1.16
C ILE A 293 -13.32 8.11 0.16
N GLY A 294 -13.77 8.49 -1.02
CA GLY A 294 -12.94 9.03 -2.10
C GLY A 294 -12.17 7.96 -2.87
N ASP A 295 -11.60 8.36 -4.00
CA ASP A 295 -10.77 7.53 -4.87
C ASP A 295 -9.46 7.08 -4.19
N CYS A 296 -8.69 6.24 -4.86
CA CYS A 296 -7.40 5.69 -4.44
C CYS A 296 -6.50 6.76 -3.81
N GLY A 297 -6.02 6.47 -2.60
CA GLY A 297 -5.09 7.35 -1.90
C GLY A 297 -5.74 8.49 -1.10
N SER A 298 -7.06 8.67 -1.17
CA SER A 298 -7.77 9.74 -0.44
C SER A 298 -7.48 9.75 1.06
N GLU A 299 -7.33 8.59 1.67
CA GLU A 299 -7.00 8.45 3.09
C GLU A 299 -5.58 8.90 3.50
N TYR A 300 -4.71 9.23 2.54
CA TYR A 300 -3.33 9.69 2.77
C TYR A 300 -3.13 11.15 2.34
N ARG A 301 -4.22 11.87 2.07
CA ARG A 301 -4.23 13.28 1.72
C ARG A 301 -4.63 14.15 2.90
#